data_AF-A0A9C7Z6U4-F1
#
_entry.id   AF-A0A9C7Z6U4-F1
#
_cell.length_a   1.000
_cell.length_b   1.000
_cell.length_c   1.000
_cell.angle_alpha   90.00
_cell.angle_beta   90.00
_cell.angle_gamma   90.00
#
_symmetry.space_group_name_H-M   'P 1'
#
loop_
_entity.id
_entity.type
_entity.pdbx_description
1 polymer ?
#
loop_
_entity_poly.entity_id
_entity_poly.type
_entity_poly.pdbx_seq_one_letter_code
_entity_poly.pdbx_strand_id
1 'polypeptide(L)'
;MNDRIAKALTKLFDEHRIVFWYDAKRELHDEYEALSLPNIEKIELNNNEFGVKYRILRGQPTQRFLLYHAGPQPVDMDNWLLDVQLAQGTFLDDQLAIWMSELGLQREFASVLGEHSPFFGSQRRLDSLKKVLKETDRPDDIQLKMLGICAGAESSIESVTEALLAELAAEQDDKIRLIRRCRLDSFMWSQLADRYGYNSAEPGIYDFAIELFKSCYAMGKRQTGSLTNEARVFLKRWKDSIR
;
A
#
# COMPACT_ATOMS: atom_id res chain seq x y z
N MET A 1 15.63 8.00 -21.19
CA MET A 1 14.90 7.96 -19.92
C MET A 1 14.86 9.35 -19.28
N ASN A 2 16.02 10.01 -19.10
CA ASN A 2 16.12 11.39 -18.58
C ASN A 2 15.22 12.44 -19.25
N ASP A 3 15.04 12.38 -20.57
CA ASP A 3 14.20 13.36 -21.28
C ASP A 3 12.69 13.24 -20.94
N ARG A 4 12.22 12.05 -20.54
CA ARG A 4 10.84 11.86 -20.06
C ARG A 4 10.67 12.36 -18.64
N ILE A 5 11.59 12.00 -17.75
CA ILE A 5 11.64 12.47 -16.36
C ILE A 5 11.69 14.01 -16.33
N ALA A 6 12.55 14.62 -17.14
CA ALA A 6 12.66 16.08 -17.23
C ALA A 6 11.35 16.74 -17.69
N LYS A 7 10.66 16.18 -18.69
CA LYS A 7 9.37 16.69 -19.18
C LYS A 7 8.27 16.57 -18.13
N ALA A 8 8.18 15.42 -17.46
CA ALA A 8 7.19 15.18 -16.41
C ALA A 8 7.42 16.10 -15.21
N LEU A 9 8.67 16.27 -14.78
CA LEU A 9 9.04 17.23 -13.73
C LEU A 9 8.73 18.67 -14.13
N THR A 10 9.05 19.08 -15.36
CA THR A 10 8.75 20.44 -15.85
C THR A 10 7.26 20.75 -15.75
N LYS A 11 6.41 19.79 -16.15
CA LYS A 11 4.95 19.93 -16.03
C LYS A 11 4.50 20.07 -14.57
N LEU A 12 5.09 19.31 -13.64
CA LEU A 12 4.79 19.47 -12.21
C LEU A 12 5.21 20.86 -11.68
N PHE A 13 6.30 21.42 -12.20
CA PHE A 13 6.78 22.75 -11.84
C PHE A 13 5.95 23.90 -12.43
N ASP A 14 5.00 23.62 -13.33
CA ASP A 14 4.03 24.62 -13.79
C ASP A 14 2.95 24.89 -12.73
N GLU A 15 2.59 23.87 -11.94
CA GLU A 15 1.57 23.95 -10.89
C GLU A 15 2.15 24.09 -9.49
N HIS A 16 3.37 23.56 -9.27
CA HIS A 16 3.99 23.50 -7.95
C HIS A 16 5.37 24.15 -7.93
N ARG A 17 5.69 24.83 -6.82
CA ARG A 17 7.02 25.42 -6.64
C ARG A 17 8.04 24.40 -6.16
N ILE A 18 7.59 23.45 -5.35
CA ILE A 18 8.41 22.39 -4.77
C ILE A 18 7.88 21.06 -5.31
N VAL A 19 8.79 20.19 -5.73
CA VAL A 19 8.46 18.84 -6.16
C VAL A 19 9.29 17.85 -5.37
N PHE A 20 8.63 16.89 -4.74
CA PHE A 20 9.27 15.78 -4.03
C PHE A 20 9.49 14.60 -4.98
N TRP A 21 10.64 13.94 -4.91
CA TRP A 21 10.95 12.73 -5.65
C TRP A 21 11.48 11.68 -4.67
N TYR A 22 10.64 10.70 -4.36
CA TYR A 22 11.02 9.56 -3.53
C TYR A 22 11.40 8.38 -4.42
N ASP A 23 12.67 8.00 -4.40
CA ASP A 23 13.16 6.82 -5.10
C ASP A 23 13.15 5.59 -4.18
N ALA A 24 11.99 4.95 -4.09
CA ALA A 24 11.78 3.80 -3.22
C ALA A 24 12.73 2.62 -3.51
N LYS A 25 13.19 2.47 -4.75
CA LYS A 25 14.07 1.37 -5.17
C LYS A 25 15.56 1.74 -5.16
N ARG A 26 15.88 3.04 -5.04
CA ARG A 26 17.26 3.56 -5.12
C ARG A 26 17.91 3.25 -6.47
N GLU A 27 17.12 3.27 -7.53
CA GLU A 27 17.54 2.94 -8.90
C GLU A 27 17.70 4.19 -9.78
N LEU A 28 17.25 5.36 -9.30
CA LEU A 28 17.09 6.59 -10.08
C LEU A 28 18.04 7.72 -9.65
N HIS A 29 19.02 7.42 -8.79
CA HIS A 29 19.97 8.42 -8.29
C HIS A 29 20.85 8.98 -9.41
N ASP A 30 21.34 8.14 -10.32
CA ASP A 30 22.15 8.57 -11.46
C ASP A 30 21.33 9.46 -12.42
N GLU A 31 20.06 9.13 -12.64
CA GLU A 31 19.12 9.95 -13.41
C GLU A 31 18.87 11.31 -12.73
N TYR A 32 18.71 11.33 -11.40
CA TYR A 32 18.58 12.55 -10.63
C TYR A 32 19.82 13.43 -10.75
N GLU A 33 21.01 12.86 -10.59
CA GLU A 33 22.30 13.58 -10.70
C GLU A 33 22.50 14.15 -12.11
N ALA A 34 22.26 13.33 -13.15
CA ALA A 34 22.36 13.74 -14.54
C ALA A 34 21.29 14.75 -14.99
N LEU A 35 20.23 14.95 -14.20
CA LEU A 35 19.15 15.87 -14.52
C LEU A 35 19.60 17.33 -14.42
N SER A 36 19.46 18.07 -15.52
CA SER A 36 19.67 19.52 -15.55
C SER A 36 18.36 20.22 -15.84
N LEU A 37 17.80 20.88 -14.84
CA LEU A 37 16.58 21.68 -14.95
C LEU A 37 16.91 23.17 -14.72
N PRO A 38 16.70 24.05 -15.70
CA PRO A 38 16.98 25.48 -15.53
C PRO A 38 16.06 26.09 -14.47
N ASN A 39 16.63 26.98 -13.64
CA ASN A 39 15.92 27.70 -12.56
C ASN A 39 15.31 26.82 -11.46
N ILE A 40 15.69 25.54 -11.38
CA ILE A 40 15.25 24.61 -10.34
C ILE A 40 16.49 24.15 -9.57
N GLU A 41 16.44 24.28 -8.24
CA GLU A 41 17.53 23.82 -7.39
C GLU A 41 17.25 22.40 -6.90
N LYS A 42 18.21 21.50 -7.12
CA LYS A 42 18.15 20.11 -6.65
C LYS A 42 18.70 20.04 -5.23
N ILE A 43 17.96 19.39 -4.33
CA ILE A 43 18.40 19.11 -2.96
C ILE A 43 18.15 17.63 -2.67
N GLU A 44 19.17 16.92 -2.21
CA GLU A 44 19.03 15.58 -1.67
C GLU A 44 18.68 15.65 -0.17
N LEU A 45 17.64 14.92 0.23
CA LEU A 45 17.14 14.79 1.59
C LEU A 45 17.88 13.65 2.28
N ASN A 46 18.72 14.02 3.25
CA ASN A 46 19.52 13.09 4.03
C ASN A 46 19.76 13.66 5.44
N ASN A 47 18.80 13.49 6.34
CA ASN A 47 18.84 14.01 7.71
C ASN A 47 19.10 15.53 7.79
N ASN A 48 18.67 16.28 6.77
CA ASN A 48 18.82 17.72 6.64
C ASN A 48 17.46 18.44 6.52
N GLU A 49 16.36 17.72 6.72
CA GLU A 49 14.98 18.13 6.42
C GLU A 49 14.60 19.42 7.14
N PHE A 50 15.04 19.59 8.39
CA PHE A 50 14.80 20.81 9.15
C PHE A 50 15.45 22.05 8.51
N GLY A 51 16.71 21.93 8.09
CA GLY A 51 17.43 23.00 7.40
C GLY A 51 16.82 23.30 6.03
N VAL A 52 16.45 22.25 5.30
CA VAL A 52 15.74 22.36 4.02
C VAL A 52 14.39 23.07 4.21
N LYS A 53 13.62 22.72 5.24
CA LYS A 53 12.34 23.37 5.55
C LYS A 53 12.49 24.87 5.77
N TYR A 54 13.48 25.28 6.56
CA TYR A 54 13.78 26.70 6.76
C TYR A 54 14.15 27.38 5.44
N ARG A 55 15.04 26.75 4.65
CA ARG A 55 15.51 27.29 3.38
C ARG A 55 14.37 27.52 2.39
N ILE A 56 13.52 26.51 2.17
CA ILE A 56 12.45 26.57 1.15
C ILE A 56 11.26 27.44 1.56
N LEU A 57 11.04 27.66 2.87
CA LEU A 57 9.91 28.45 3.41
C LEU A 57 10.28 29.88 3.82
N ARG A 58 11.54 30.13 4.19
CA ARG A 58 12.00 31.44 4.71
C ARG A 58 13.19 32.00 3.94
N GLY A 59 14.22 31.19 3.71
CA GLY A 59 15.45 31.67 3.05
C GLY A 59 15.25 32.04 1.58
N GLN A 60 14.52 31.19 0.84
CA GLN A 60 14.34 31.29 -0.60
C GLN A 60 12.88 30.98 -1.00
N PRO A 61 11.91 31.83 -0.61
CA PRO A 61 10.48 31.52 -0.74
C PRO A 61 9.94 31.51 -2.18
N THR A 62 10.64 32.15 -3.11
CA THR A 62 10.26 32.21 -4.54
C THR A 62 11.01 31.20 -5.41
N GLN A 63 12.10 30.62 -4.91
CA GLN A 63 12.91 29.65 -5.63
C GLN A 63 12.15 28.32 -5.77
N ARG A 64 12.32 27.66 -6.93
CA ARG A 64 11.79 26.31 -7.18
C ARG A 64 12.80 25.25 -6.74
N PHE A 65 12.30 24.18 -6.13
CA PHE A 65 13.12 23.12 -5.57
C PHE A 65 12.64 21.73 -6.00
N LEU A 66 13.59 20.88 -6.41
CA LEU A 66 13.41 19.44 -6.55
C LEU A 66 14.05 18.76 -5.33
N LEU A 67 13.22 18.25 -4.43
CA LEU A 67 13.64 17.55 -3.23
C LEU A 67 13.67 16.04 -3.52
N TYR A 68 14.86 15.45 -3.53
CA TYR A 68 15.05 14.04 -3.83
C TYR A 68 15.38 13.26 -2.56
N HIS A 69 14.82 12.07 -2.40
CA HIS A 69 15.15 11.17 -1.30
C HIS A 69 15.45 9.77 -1.85
N ALA A 70 16.64 9.25 -1.51
CA ALA A 70 17.08 7.90 -1.86
C ALA A 70 16.41 6.84 -0.96
N GLY A 71 15.09 6.70 -1.11
CA GLY A 71 14.29 5.76 -0.34
C GLY A 71 12.79 5.97 -0.52
N PRO A 72 11.98 5.11 0.12
CA PRO A 72 10.54 5.30 0.13
C PRO A 72 10.19 6.60 0.86
N GLN A 73 8.99 7.11 0.59
CA GLN A 73 8.44 8.22 1.37
C GLN A 73 8.38 7.83 2.86
N PRO A 74 8.85 8.68 3.79
CA PRO A 74 8.68 8.44 5.22
C PRO A 74 7.20 8.40 5.61
N VAL A 75 6.88 7.62 6.64
CA VAL A 75 5.54 7.64 7.25
C VAL A 75 5.24 9.04 7.80
N ASP A 76 3.96 9.42 7.84
CA ASP A 76 3.52 10.78 8.15
C ASP A 76 4.11 11.34 9.46
N MET A 77 4.18 10.51 10.50
CA MET A 77 4.76 10.92 11.80
C MET A 77 6.25 11.26 11.74
N ASP A 78 7.00 10.60 10.86
CA ASP A 78 8.43 10.78 10.70
C ASP A 78 8.78 11.75 9.54
N ASN A 79 7.77 12.22 8.80
CA ASN A 79 7.95 13.12 7.67
C ASN A 79 7.94 14.59 8.12
N TRP A 80 9.12 15.15 8.37
CA TRP A 80 9.31 16.55 8.78
C TRP A 80 8.80 17.58 7.77
N LEU A 81 8.67 17.18 6.51
CA LEU A 81 8.22 17.99 5.39
C LEU A 81 6.79 17.65 4.95
N LEU A 82 6.03 16.87 5.74
CA LEU A 82 4.68 16.42 5.37
C LEU A 82 3.75 17.58 5.01
N ASP A 83 3.75 18.65 5.79
CA ASP A 83 2.97 19.86 5.54
C ASP A 83 3.30 20.51 4.19
N VAL A 84 4.58 20.55 3.84
CA VAL A 84 5.04 21.07 2.55
C VAL A 84 4.67 20.11 1.43
N GLN A 85 4.84 18.80 1.63
CA GLN A 85 4.54 17.77 0.65
C GLN A 85 3.06 17.76 0.29
N LEU A 86 2.18 17.84 1.29
CA LEU A 86 0.72 17.89 1.09
C LEU A 86 0.28 19.15 0.32
N ALA A 87 1.02 20.24 0.44
CA ALA A 87 0.73 21.50 -0.25
C ALA A 87 1.38 21.61 -1.65
N GLN A 88 2.22 20.65 -2.05
CA GLN A 88 3.10 20.77 -3.21
C GLN A 88 3.07 19.52 -4.11
N GLY A 89 3.94 19.48 -5.12
CA GLY A 89 4.00 18.38 -6.09
C GLY A 89 4.79 17.20 -5.56
N THR A 90 4.39 15.98 -5.92
CA THR A 90 5.24 14.79 -5.79
C THR A 90 5.40 14.17 -7.17
N PHE A 91 6.64 14.00 -7.59
CA PHE A 91 7.02 13.24 -8.76
C PHE A 91 6.86 11.76 -8.45
N LEU A 92 5.95 11.13 -9.20
CA LEU A 92 5.70 9.70 -9.14
C LEU A 92 6.40 9.05 -10.33
N ASP A 93 6.79 7.79 -10.16
CA ASP A 93 7.21 6.95 -11.28
C ASP A 93 6.18 7.05 -12.41
N ASP A 94 6.64 7.17 -13.67
CA ASP A 94 5.79 7.19 -14.87
C ASP A 94 4.75 6.07 -14.81
N GLN A 95 5.11 4.89 -14.30
CA GLN A 95 4.21 3.75 -14.20
C GLN A 95 3.13 3.92 -13.11
N LEU A 96 3.47 4.50 -11.95
CA LEU A 96 2.49 4.82 -10.91
C LEU A 96 1.52 5.90 -11.38
N ALA A 97 2.02 6.92 -12.09
CA ALA A 97 1.19 7.97 -12.67
C ALA A 97 0.18 7.41 -13.70
N ILE A 98 0.62 6.46 -14.53
CA ILE A 98 -0.25 5.74 -15.48
C ILE A 98 -1.34 4.98 -14.72
N TRP A 99 -0.99 4.16 -13.73
CA TRP A 99 -1.98 3.39 -12.97
C TRP A 99 -2.98 4.26 -12.23
N MET A 100 -2.53 5.35 -11.59
CA MET A 100 -3.46 6.30 -10.95
C MET A 100 -4.41 6.92 -11.96
N SER A 101 -3.91 7.35 -13.12
CA SER A 101 -4.73 7.92 -14.19
C SER A 101 -5.72 6.89 -14.74
N GLU A 102 -5.32 5.63 -14.91
CA GLU A 102 -6.19 4.56 -15.40
C GLU A 102 -7.31 4.21 -14.42
N LEU A 103 -7.01 4.26 -13.13
CA LEU A 103 -7.94 3.96 -12.03
C LEU A 103 -8.78 5.17 -11.61
N GLY A 104 -8.43 6.38 -12.07
CA GLY A 104 -9.10 7.62 -11.66
C GLY A 104 -8.85 7.97 -10.20
N LEU A 105 -7.71 7.55 -9.63
CA LEU A 105 -7.37 7.75 -8.23
C LEU A 105 -6.60 9.05 -8.01
N GLN A 106 -6.85 9.68 -6.86
CA GLN A 106 -6.13 10.87 -6.42
C GLN A 106 -4.76 10.52 -5.82
N ARG A 107 -3.92 11.54 -5.60
CA ARG A 107 -2.54 11.38 -5.10
C ARG A 107 -2.46 10.71 -3.73
N GLU A 108 -3.51 10.78 -2.91
CA GLU A 108 -3.59 10.13 -1.60
C GLU A 108 -3.41 8.60 -1.66
N PHE A 109 -3.72 7.98 -2.80
CA PHE A 109 -3.55 6.53 -3.00
C PHE A 109 -2.18 6.15 -3.58
N ALA A 110 -1.32 7.11 -3.90
CA ALA A 110 -0.02 6.85 -4.52
C ALA A 110 0.86 5.91 -3.67
N SER A 111 0.82 6.08 -2.35
CA SER A 111 1.55 5.22 -1.41
C SER A 111 1.11 3.76 -1.51
N VAL A 112 -0.21 3.51 -1.47
CA VAL A 112 -0.81 2.17 -1.59
C VAL A 112 -0.44 1.51 -2.92
N LEU A 113 -0.53 2.26 -4.02
CA LEU A 113 -0.18 1.76 -5.36
C LEU A 113 1.31 1.43 -5.47
N GLY A 114 2.17 2.26 -4.87
CA GLY A 114 3.62 2.05 -4.83
C GLY A 114 4.00 0.79 -4.04
N GLU A 115 3.50 0.67 -2.81
CA GLU A 115 3.75 -0.45 -1.92
C GLU A 115 3.36 -1.79 -2.58
N HIS A 116 2.19 -1.82 -3.20
CA HIS A 116 1.64 -2.99 -3.86
C HIS A 116 1.83 -3.00 -5.38
N SER A 117 2.86 -2.32 -5.90
CA SER A 117 3.16 -2.25 -7.33
C SER A 117 3.14 -3.60 -8.07
N PRO A 118 3.57 -4.75 -7.51
CA PRO A 118 3.47 -6.03 -8.22
C PRO A 118 2.03 -6.47 -8.54
N PHE A 119 1.01 -5.92 -7.87
CA PHE A 119 -0.40 -6.15 -8.20
C PHE A 119 -0.75 -5.59 -9.58
N PHE A 120 -0.31 -4.38 -9.88
CA PHE A 120 -0.66 -3.64 -11.09
C PHE A 120 0.10 -4.09 -12.33
N GLY A 121 1.10 -4.97 -12.18
CA GLY A 121 1.75 -5.66 -13.30
C GLY A 121 0.85 -6.64 -14.08
N SER A 122 -0.41 -6.83 -13.67
CA SER A 122 -1.39 -7.65 -14.39
C SER A 122 -2.59 -6.81 -14.80
N GLN A 123 -2.78 -6.64 -16.12
CA GLN A 123 -3.92 -5.89 -16.66
C GLN A 123 -5.25 -6.43 -16.16
N ARG A 124 -5.40 -7.76 -16.06
CA ARG A 124 -6.61 -8.41 -15.54
C ARG A 124 -6.94 -7.94 -14.12
N ARG A 125 -5.95 -7.79 -13.24
CA ARG A 125 -6.17 -7.32 -11.86
C ARG A 125 -6.48 -5.83 -11.80
N LEU A 126 -5.83 -5.03 -12.64
CA LEU A 126 -6.13 -3.61 -12.78
C LEU A 126 -7.58 -3.40 -13.24
N ASP A 127 -8.01 -4.11 -14.28
CA ASP A 127 -9.39 -4.05 -14.79
C ASP A 127 -10.41 -4.53 -13.74
N SER A 128 -10.07 -5.58 -12.99
CA SER A 128 -10.90 -6.06 -11.86
C SER A 128 -11.01 -5.01 -10.75
N LEU A 129 -9.91 -4.36 -10.39
CA LEU A 129 -9.91 -3.31 -9.36
C LEU A 129 -10.75 -2.11 -9.80
N LYS A 130 -10.57 -1.66 -11.04
CA LYS A 130 -11.33 -0.55 -11.63
C LYS A 130 -12.85 -0.75 -11.54
N LYS A 131 -13.34 -1.98 -11.67
CA LYS A 131 -14.78 -2.31 -11.56
C LYS A 131 -15.35 -2.19 -10.16
N VAL A 132 -14.52 -2.31 -9.13
CA VAL A 132 -14.96 -2.35 -7.72
C VAL A 132 -14.62 -1.06 -6.96
N LEU A 133 -13.82 -0.15 -7.53
CA LEU A 133 -13.50 1.14 -6.94
C LEU A 133 -14.75 2.02 -6.77
N LYS A 134 -14.75 2.82 -5.71
CA LYS A 134 -15.78 3.79 -5.36
C LYS A 134 -15.10 5.11 -4.98
N GLU A 135 -15.79 6.22 -5.21
CA GLU A 135 -15.27 7.56 -4.88
C GLU A 135 -15.05 7.78 -3.37
N THR A 136 -15.70 6.97 -2.51
CA THR A 136 -15.60 7.06 -1.05
C THR A 136 -14.54 6.14 -0.46
N ASP A 137 -13.76 5.44 -1.29
CA ASP A 137 -12.76 4.49 -0.82
C ASP A 137 -11.63 5.18 -0.07
N ARG A 138 -11.15 4.54 0.99
CA ARG A 138 -9.93 4.90 1.71
C ARG A 138 -8.78 3.97 1.28
N PRO A 139 -7.52 4.30 1.62
CA PRO A 139 -6.37 3.43 1.39
C PRO A 139 -6.62 1.95 1.77
N ASP A 140 -7.15 1.71 2.97
CA ASP A 140 -7.45 0.36 3.48
C ASP A 140 -8.55 -0.34 2.65
N ASP A 141 -9.54 0.40 2.15
CA ASP A 141 -10.60 -0.16 1.29
C ASP A 141 -10.02 -0.66 -0.04
N ILE A 142 -9.03 0.06 -0.61
CA ILE A 142 -8.33 -0.36 -1.82
C ILE A 142 -7.51 -1.63 -1.53
N GLN A 143 -6.76 -1.68 -0.43
CA GLN A 143 -5.99 -2.86 -0.05
C GLN A 143 -6.89 -4.08 0.16
N LEU A 144 -8.06 -3.91 0.79
CA LEU A 144 -9.05 -4.97 0.97
C LEU A 144 -9.65 -5.46 -0.36
N LYS A 145 -9.90 -4.55 -1.30
CA LYS A 145 -10.34 -4.91 -2.67
C LYS A 145 -9.26 -5.68 -3.41
N MET A 146 -8.01 -5.25 -3.30
CA MET A 146 -6.86 -5.96 -3.88
C MET A 146 -6.70 -7.36 -3.29
N LEU A 147 -6.92 -7.54 -1.98
CA LEU A 147 -6.96 -8.85 -1.33
C LEU A 147 -8.06 -9.74 -1.90
N GLY A 148 -9.29 -9.22 -1.98
CA GLY A 148 -10.42 -9.95 -2.58
C GLY A 148 -10.10 -10.44 -3.99
N ILE A 149 -9.53 -9.57 -4.83
CA ILE A 149 -9.13 -9.91 -6.20
C ILE A 149 -8.03 -10.99 -6.23
N CYS A 150 -7.03 -10.92 -5.35
CA CYS A 150 -5.99 -11.94 -5.27
C CYS A 150 -6.53 -13.29 -4.77
N ALA A 151 -7.48 -13.28 -3.85
CA ALA A 151 -8.13 -14.49 -3.33
C ALA A 151 -9.22 -15.05 -4.26
N GLY A 152 -9.66 -14.28 -5.26
CA GLY A 152 -10.82 -14.64 -6.08
C GLY A 152 -12.14 -14.59 -5.28
N ALA A 153 -12.22 -13.70 -4.29
CA ALA A 153 -13.31 -13.58 -3.34
C ALA A 153 -13.87 -12.16 -3.30
N GLU A 154 -14.97 -11.97 -2.58
CA GLU A 154 -15.49 -10.63 -2.27
C GLU A 154 -14.47 -9.83 -1.44
N SER A 155 -14.56 -8.50 -1.53
CA SER A 155 -13.70 -7.55 -0.82
C SER A 155 -14.05 -7.45 0.67
N SER A 156 -13.97 -8.58 1.38
CA SER A 156 -14.10 -8.67 2.84
C SER A 156 -13.05 -9.62 3.40
N ILE A 157 -12.57 -9.35 4.62
CA ILE A 157 -11.54 -10.20 5.21
C ILE A 157 -12.07 -11.61 5.48
N GLU A 158 -13.36 -11.75 5.77
CA GLU A 158 -13.95 -13.05 5.99
C GLU A 158 -14.05 -13.85 4.70
N SER A 159 -14.50 -13.25 3.59
CA SER A 159 -14.57 -13.94 2.29
C SER A 159 -13.16 -14.33 1.80
N VAL A 160 -12.16 -13.48 2.01
CA VAL A 160 -10.75 -13.79 1.73
C VAL A 160 -10.29 -14.97 2.59
N THR A 161 -10.57 -14.95 3.90
CA THR A 161 -10.17 -16.01 4.83
C THR A 161 -10.82 -17.35 4.46
N GLU A 162 -12.12 -17.36 4.12
CA GLU A 162 -12.82 -18.57 3.63
C GLU A 162 -12.16 -19.12 2.36
N ALA A 163 -11.83 -18.25 1.40
CA ALA A 163 -11.22 -18.65 0.14
C ALA A 163 -9.81 -19.24 0.32
N LEU A 164 -9.05 -18.75 1.32
CA LEU A 164 -7.73 -19.26 1.68
C LEU A 164 -7.81 -20.59 2.44
N LEU A 165 -8.76 -20.72 3.37
CA LEU A 165 -9.01 -21.99 4.07
C LEU A 165 -9.49 -23.09 3.12
N ALA A 166 -10.35 -22.74 2.16
CA ALA A 166 -10.80 -23.67 1.12
C ALA A 166 -9.64 -24.11 0.20
N GLU A 167 -8.71 -23.21 -0.13
CA GLU A 167 -7.52 -23.54 -0.91
C GLU A 167 -6.57 -24.46 -0.13
N LEU A 168 -6.35 -24.15 1.15
CA LEU A 168 -5.54 -24.98 2.05
C LEU A 168 -6.13 -26.39 2.19
N ALA A 169 -7.46 -26.52 2.29
CA ALA A 169 -8.14 -27.80 2.35
C ALA A 169 -8.01 -28.61 1.06
N ALA A 170 -7.79 -27.95 -0.08
CA ALA A 170 -7.47 -28.58 -1.36
C ALA A 170 -5.97 -28.84 -1.57
N GLU A 171 -5.15 -28.66 -0.52
CA GLU A 171 -3.69 -28.79 -0.55
C GLU A 171 -3.02 -27.88 -1.60
N GLN A 172 -3.60 -26.71 -1.83
CA GLN A 172 -3.07 -25.66 -2.71
C GLN A 172 -2.68 -24.43 -1.89
N ASP A 173 -1.92 -23.52 -2.50
CA ASP A 173 -1.46 -22.27 -1.88
C ASP A 173 -1.29 -21.11 -2.88
N ASP A 174 -1.91 -21.20 -4.06
CA ASP A 174 -1.76 -20.23 -5.14
C ASP A 174 -2.23 -18.82 -4.73
N LYS A 175 -3.36 -18.69 -4.05
CA LYS A 175 -3.90 -17.39 -3.60
C LYS A 175 -3.00 -16.76 -2.55
N ILE A 176 -2.53 -17.51 -1.55
CA ILE A 176 -1.65 -16.94 -0.52
C ILE A 176 -0.28 -16.56 -1.10
N ARG A 177 0.25 -17.34 -2.05
CA ARG A 177 1.46 -16.98 -2.80
C ARG A 177 1.24 -15.71 -3.62
N LEU A 178 0.08 -15.55 -4.25
CA LEU A 178 -0.28 -14.34 -4.98
C LEU A 178 -0.35 -13.11 -4.07
N ILE A 179 -1.00 -13.23 -2.91
CA ILE A 179 -1.12 -12.16 -1.91
C ILE A 179 0.27 -11.69 -1.47
N ARG A 180 1.17 -12.61 -1.12
CA ARG A 180 2.56 -12.30 -0.75
C ARG A 180 3.33 -11.65 -1.90
N ARG A 181 3.17 -12.15 -3.14
CA ARG A 181 3.80 -11.55 -4.33
C ARG A 181 3.32 -10.12 -4.56
N CYS A 182 2.05 -9.82 -4.26
CA CYS A 182 1.49 -8.48 -4.29
C CYS A 182 1.84 -7.62 -3.07
N ARG A 183 2.56 -8.16 -2.09
CA ARG A 183 2.93 -7.50 -0.82
C ARG A 183 1.71 -7.08 0.01
N LEU A 184 0.64 -7.87 -0.03
CA LEU A 184 -0.61 -7.60 0.70
C LEU A 184 -0.72 -8.41 2.00
N ASP A 185 0.27 -9.24 2.30
CA ASP A 185 0.26 -10.15 3.44
C ASP A 185 0.33 -9.41 4.78
N SER A 186 1.14 -8.36 4.90
CA SER A 186 1.20 -7.51 6.11
C SER A 186 -0.18 -6.94 6.47
N PHE A 187 -0.86 -6.34 5.50
CA PHE A 187 -2.21 -5.83 5.64
C PHE A 187 -3.23 -6.94 5.95
N MET A 188 -3.14 -8.09 5.27
CA MET A 188 -4.03 -9.22 5.56
C MET A 188 -3.91 -9.67 7.02
N TRP A 189 -2.69 -9.84 7.53
CA TRP A 189 -2.47 -10.28 8.90
C TRP A 189 -2.91 -9.24 9.93
N SER A 190 -2.75 -7.94 9.67
CA SER A 190 -3.30 -6.92 10.56
C SER A 190 -4.82 -6.98 10.63
N GLN A 191 -5.51 -7.21 9.50
CA GLN A 191 -6.96 -7.40 9.49
C GLN A 191 -7.41 -8.65 10.27
N LEU A 192 -6.66 -9.76 10.22
CA LEU A 192 -6.93 -10.96 11.03
C LEU A 192 -6.65 -10.72 12.52
N ALA A 193 -5.59 -9.97 12.85
CA ALA A 193 -5.27 -9.59 14.22
C ALA A 193 -6.39 -8.71 14.81
N ASP A 194 -6.82 -7.68 14.08
CA ASP A 194 -7.86 -6.75 14.52
C ASP A 194 -9.22 -7.44 14.67
N ARG A 195 -9.60 -8.29 13.70
CA ARG A 195 -10.94 -8.91 13.69
C ARG A 195 -11.04 -10.16 14.56
N TYR A 196 -10.02 -11.01 14.54
CA TYR A 196 -10.05 -12.32 15.21
C TYR A 196 -9.12 -12.41 16.42
N GLY A 197 -8.28 -11.42 16.67
CA GLY A 197 -7.27 -11.47 17.74
C GLY A 197 -6.09 -12.40 17.41
N TYR A 198 -5.91 -12.78 16.15
CA TYR A 198 -4.82 -13.69 15.76
C TYR A 198 -3.48 -12.95 15.71
N ASN A 199 -2.62 -13.22 16.70
CA ASN A 199 -1.28 -12.66 16.80
C ASN A 199 -0.25 -13.80 16.81
N SER A 200 0.55 -13.89 15.75
CA SER A 200 1.63 -14.88 15.61
C SER A 200 2.90 -14.19 15.12
N ALA A 201 4.06 -14.65 15.60
CA ALA A 201 5.37 -14.16 15.14
C ALA A 201 5.68 -14.62 13.70
N GLU A 202 5.16 -15.78 13.30
CA GLU A 202 5.28 -16.35 11.96
C GLU A 202 3.88 -16.75 11.46
N PRO A 203 3.05 -15.78 11.04
CA PRO A 203 1.66 -16.04 10.72
C PRO A 203 1.52 -16.90 9.47
N GLY A 204 0.63 -17.89 9.55
CA GLY A 204 0.37 -18.83 8.46
C GLY A 204 -1.08 -19.28 8.45
N ILE A 205 -1.64 -19.54 7.26
CA ILE A 205 -3.06 -19.91 7.11
C ILE A 205 -3.36 -21.25 7.82
N TYR A 206 -2.40 -22.18 7.77
CA TYR A 206 -2.51 -23.47 8.48
C TYR A 206 -2.51 -23.29 10.00
N ASP A 207 -1.61 -22.45 10.52
CA ASP A 207 -1.55 -22.14 11.95
C ASP A 207 -2.80 -21.40 12.43
N PHE A 208 -3.25 -20.40 11.67
CA PHE A 208 -4.53 -19.72 11.90
C PHE A 208 -5.71 -20.71 11.93
N ALA A 209 -5.76 -21.67 11.00
CA ALA A 209 -6.81 -22.68 10.98
C ALA A 209 -6.80 -23.52 12.28
N ILE A 210 -5.63 -24.00 12.71
CA ILE A 210 -5.48 -24.74 13.96
C ILE A 210 -5.97 -23.90 15.14
N GLU A 211 -5.53 -22.65 15.23
CA GLU A 211 -5.88 -21.76 16.34
C GLU A 211 -7.37 -21.42 16.35
N LEU A 212 -7.97 -21.25 15.17
CA LEU A 212 -9.40 -21.06 14.99
C LEU A 212 -10.20 -22.25 15.56
N PHE A 213 -9.83 -23.48 15.19
CA PHE A 213 -10.49 -24.68 15.68
C PHE A 213 -10.29 -24.87 17.19
N LYS A 214 -9.07 -24.70 17.69
CA LYS A 214 -8.75 -24.80 19.14
C LYS A 214 -9.55 -23.80 19.95
N SER A 215 -9.53 -22.53 19.56
CA SER A 215 -10.22 -21.44 20.24
C SER A 215 -11.74 -21.66 20.24
N CYS A 216 -12.33 -22.00 19.09
CA CYS A 216 -13.76 -22.26 19.00
C CYS A 216 -14.21 -23.48 19.81
N TYR A 217 -13.38 -24.52 19.89
CA TYR A 217 -13.62 -25.70 20.72
C TYR A 217 -13.61 -25.35 22.22
N ALA A 218 -12.60 -24.58 22.67
CA ALA A 218 -12.51 -24.09 24.05
C ALA A 218 -13.74 -23.24 24.43
N MET A 219 -14.13 -22.30 23.57
CA MET A 219 -15.34 -21.48 23.77
C MET A 219 -16.62 -22.32 23.82
N GLY A 220 -16.69 -23.39 23.02
CA GLY A 220 -17.79 -24.36 23.07
C GLY A 220 -17.93 -25.04 24.44
N LYS A 221 -16.82 -25.27 25.13
CA LYS A 221 -16.75 -25.79 26.49
C LYS A 221 -16.87 -24.72 27.60
N ARG A 222 -17.21 -23.47 27.23
CA ARG A 222 -17.23 -22.31 28.14
C ARG A 222 -15.86 -22.00 28.78
N GLN A 223 -14.77 -22.35 28.08
CA GLN A 223 -13.41 -21.95 28.43
C GLN A 223 -13.01 -20.70 27.64
N THR A 224 -11.99 -19.98 28.11
CA THR A 224 -11.41 -18.85 27.38
C THR A 224 -10.61 -19.36 26.18
N GLY A 225 -11.01 -18.94 24.98
CA GLY A 225 -10.22 -19.11 23.76
C GLY A 225 -9.17 -18.01 23.62
N SER A 226 -8.19 -18.24 22.74
CA SER A 226 -7.15 -17.28 22.38
C SER A 226 -7.62 -16.21 21.40
N LEU A 227 -8.61 -16.55 20.56
CA LEU A 227 -9.22 -15.66 19.57
C LEU A 227 -10.46 -14.95 20.13
N THR A 228 -10.95 -13.94 19.42
CA THR A 228 -12.16 -13.19 19.77
C THR A 228 -13.45 -13.95 19.47
N ASN A 229 -14.61 -13.43 19.90
CA ASN A 229 -15.92 -14.06 19.62
C ASN A 229 -16.27 -14.04 18.13
N GLU A 230 -15.73 -13.08 17.38
CA GLU A 230 -15.90 -12.92 15.95
C GLU A 230 -15.35 -14.13 15.19
N ALA A 231 -14.25 -14.73 15.65
CA ALA A 231 -13.72 -15.98 15.10
C ALA A 231 -14.72 -17.14 15.25
N ARG A 232 -15.46 -17.19 16.36
CA ARG A 232 -16.52 -18.19 16.56
C ARG A 232 -17.73 -17.94 15.65
N VAL A 233 -18.12 -16.69 15.46
CA VAL A 233 -19.19 -16.31 14.52
C VAL A 233 -18.80 -16.69 13.09
N PHE A 234 -17.56 -16.38 12.71
CA PHE A 234 -16.97 -16.76 11.44
C PHE A 234 -17.02 -18.28 11.21
N LEU A 235 -16.49 -19.09 12.14
CA LEU A 235 -16.47 -20.56 11.98
C LEU A 235 -17.89 -21.14 11.86
N LYS A 236 -18.87 -20.60 12.61
CA LYS A 236 -20.27 -21.03 12.48
C LYS A 236 -20.81 -20.74 11.08
N ARG A 237 -20.63 -19.52 10.59
CA ARG A 237 -21.06 -19.11 9.25
C ARG A 237 -20.40 -19.96 8.17
N TRP A 238 -19.09 -20.17 8.27
CA TRP A 238 -18.32 -20.95 7.30
C TRP A 238 -18.78 -22.41 7.25
N LYS A 239 -19.09 -23.02 8.41
CA LYS A 239 -19.66 -24.38 8.45
C LYS A 239 -21.03 -24.45 7.75
N ASP A 240 -21.84 -23.39 7.87
CA ASP A 240 -23.18 -23.37 7.29
C ASP A 240 -23.15 -23.02 5.79
N SER A 241 -22.07 -22.42 5.26
CA SER A 241 -21.92 -22.09 3.83
C SER A 241 -21.42 -23.25 2.96
N ILE A 242 -20.91 -24.34 3.54
CA ILE A 242 -20.44 -25.55 2.84
C ILE A 242 -21.58 -26.59 2.66
N ARG A 243 -22.83 -26.23 2.96
CA ARG A 243 -23.99 -27.12 2.81
C ARG A 243 -24.58 -27.17 1.41
#